data_AF-A0A925KIR3-F1
#
_entry.id   AF-A0A925KIR3-F1
#
_cell.length_a   1.000
_cell.length_b   1.000
_cell.length_c   1.000
_cell.angle_alpha   90.00
_cell.angle_beta   90.00
_cell.angle_gamma   90.00
#
_symmetry.space_group_name_H-M   'P 1'
#
loop_
_entity.id
_entity.type
_entity.pdbx_description
1 polymer ?
#
loop_
_entity_poly.entity_id
_entity_poly.type
_entity_poly.pdbx_seq_one_letter_code
_entity_poly.pdbx_strand_id
1 'polypeptide(L)'
;MWSPSERAIYYSVEDGGYNFLLHELSHGLLDHTDYHYDVELIAMERTAWDKALELAACYNVTINDDLIQSTLDTYRDWLHARSTCPNCKATGLQVKKRVYSCPACRHSWKVNEARICALRRTAAL
;
A
#
# COMPACT_ATOMS: atom_id res chain seq x y z
N MET A 1 -9.28 9.63 -2.31
CA MET A 1 -8.82 8.90 -1.12
C MET A 1 -9.97 8.55 -0.20
N TRP A 2 -10.09 7.27 0.12
CA TRP A 2 -10.97 6.68 1.11
C TRP A 2 -10.58 7.12 2.53
N SER A 3 -11.58 7.55 3.30
CA SER A 3 -11.48 7.91 4.72
C SER A 3 -12.29 6.91 5.55
N PRO A 4 -11.66 5.88 6.16
CA PRO A 4 -12.35 4.91 6.99
C PRO A 4 -13.13 5.54 8.15
N SER A 5 -12.56 6.58 8.78
CA SER A 5 -13.14 7.24 9.95
C SER A 5 -14.43 8.00 9.64
N GLU A 6 -14.54 8.54 8.44
CA GLU A 6 -15.70 9.33 8.00
C GLU A 6 -16.60 8.55 7.06
N ARG A 7 -16.17 7.34 6.66
CA ARG A 7 -16.82 6.49 5.65
C ARG A 7 -17.12 7.25 4.36
N ALA A 8 -16.16 8.08 3.94
CA ALA A 8 -16.29 9.00 2.83
C ALA A 8 -15.12 8.86 1.85
N ILE A 9 -15.35 9.26 0.59
CA ILE A 9 -14.31 9.32 -0.44
C ILE A 9 -14.09 10.80 -0.78
N TYR A 10 -12.85 11.25 -0.60
CA TYR A 10 -12.41 12.57 -1.06
C TYR A 10 -11.87 12.45 -2.47
N TYR A 11 -12.50 13.11 -3.43
CA TYR A 11 -12.13 13.06 -4.84
C TYR A 11 -12.23 14.45 -5.43
N SER A 12 -11.21 14.86 -6.18
CA SER A 12 -11.26 16.02 -7.05
C SER A 12 -11.22 15.54 -8.50
N VAL A 13 -11.93 16.24 -9.38
CA VAL A 13 -11.96 15.92 -10.81
C VAL A 13 -10.59 16.18 -11.48
N GLU A 14 -9.74 16.98 -10.84
CA GLU A 14 -8.43 17.38 -11.35
C GLU A 14 -7.31 16.39 -10.96
N ASP A 15 -7.44 15.70 -9.82
CA ASP A 15 -6.37 14.86 -9.24
C ASP A 15 -6.46 13.37 -9.62
N GLY A 16 -7.49 12.94 -10.35
CA GLY A 16 -7.61 11.54 -10.75
C GLY A 16 -8.77 11.27 -11.70
N GLY A 17 -8.60 10.31 -12.60
CA GLY A 17 -9.69 9.80 -13.43
C GLY A 17 -10.66 8.91 -12.64
N TYR A 18 -11.81 8.58 -13.24
CA TYR A 18 -12.83 7.69 -12.65
C TYR A 18 -12.28 6.34 -12.16
N ASN A 19 -11.19 5.86 -12.77
CA ASN A 19 -10.45 4.66 -12.37
C ASN A 19 -10.05 4.70 -10.89
N PHE A 20 -9.46 5.82 -10.45
CA PHE A 20 -9.04 6.01 -9.07
C PHE A 20 -10.23 6.20 -8.14
N LEU A 21 -11.29 6.88 -8.59
CA LEU A 21 -12.52 6.97 -7.81
C LEU A 21 -13.12 5.58 -7.52
N LEU A 22 -13.16 4.69 -8.51
CA LEU A 22 -13.63 3.32 -8.34
C LEU A 22 -12.71 2.48 -7.45
N HIS A 23 -11.40 2.72 -7.50
CA HIS A 23 -10.44 2.12 -6.58
C HIS A 23 -10.69 2.55 -5.13
N GLU A 24 -10.87 3.86 -4.87
CA GLU A 24 -11.18 4.35 -3.53
C GLU A 24 -12.55 3.87 -3.02
N LEU A 25 -13.54 3.76 -3.91
CA LEU A 25 -14.83 3.15 -3.59
C LEU A 25 -14.68 1.68 -3.21
N SER A 26 -13.79 0.98 -3.88
CA SER A 26 -13.50 -0.43 -3.59
C SER A 26 -12.92 -0.63 -2.20
N HIS A 27 -12.04 0.26 -1.73
CA HIS A 27 -11.58 0.25 -0.34
C HIS A 27 -12.75 0.38 0.65
N GLY A 28 -13.70 1.27 0.38
CA GLY A 28 -14.89 1.44 1.22
C GLY A 28 -15.84 0.24 1.21
N LEU A 29 -16.02 -0.40 0.06
CA LEU A 29 -16.87 -1.60 -0.07
C LEU A 29 -16.25 -2.84 0.58
N LEU A 30 -14.92 -2.94 0.61
CA LEU A 30 -14.18 -4.05 1.21
C LEU A 30 -13.83 -3.81 2.69
N ASP A 31 -14.29 -2.70 3.27
CA ASP A 31 -14.01 -2.30 4.66
C ASP A 31 -12.50 -2.26 4.99
N HIS A 32 -11.70 -1.79 4.03
CA HIS A 32 -10.27 -1.62 4.20
C HIS A 32 -10.01 -0.44 5.17
N THR A 33 -9.55 -0.73 6.39
CA THR A 33 -9.38 0.29 7.46
C THR A 33 -7.94 0.46 7.97
N ASP A 34 -7.23 -0.63 8.25
CA ASP A 34 -5.83 -0.65 8.68
C ASP A 34 -5.17 -1.98 8.27
N TYR A 35 -3.85 -2.04 8.35
CA TYR A 35 -3.06 -3.26 8.16
C TYR A 35 -2.03 -3.42 9.28
N HIS A 36 -1.64 -4.67 9.57
CA HIS A 36 -0.62 -4.97 10.57
C HIS A 36 0.74 -5.22 9.92
N TYR A 37 0.74 -5.97 8.83
CA TYR A 37 1.91 -6.31 8.05
C TYR A 37 1.95 -5.50 6.76
N ASP A 38 3.14 -5.04 6.38
CA ASP A 38 3.33 -4.23 5.19
C ASP A 38 2.99 -5.01 3.91
N VAL A 39 3.06 -6.34 3.95
CA VAL A 39 2.59 -7.22 2.85
C VAL A 39 1.06 -7.27 2.74
N GLU A 40 0.33 -7.11 3.85
CA GLU A 40 -1.14 -7.05 3.84
C GLU A 40 -1.62 -5.81 3.09
N LEU A 41 -0.90 -4.69 3.21
CA LEU A 41 -1.22 -3.49 2.44
C LEU A 41 -1.25 -3.80 0.94
N ILE A 42 -0.23 -4.48 0.39
CA ILE A 42 -0.20 -4.83 -1.04
C ILE A 42 -1.39 -5.74 -1.40
N ALA A 43 -1.74 -6.68 -0.53
CA ALA A 43 -2.91 -7.53 -0.73
C ALA A 43 -4.21 -6.71 -0.77
N MET A 44 -4.36 -5.73 0.13
CA MET A 44 -5.50 -4.81 0.16
C MET A 44 -5.57 -3.92 -1.09
N GLU A 45 -4.45 -3.38 -1.56
CA GLU A 45 -4.42 -2.61 -2.81
C GLU A 45 -4.82 -3.47 -4.00
N ARG A 46 -4.36 -4.73 -4.04
CA ARG A 46 -4.72 -5.67 -5.12
C ARG A 46 -6.21 -5.98 -5.11
N THR A 47 -6.78 -6.33 -3.96
CA THR A 47 -8.21 -6.65 -3.87
C THR A 47 -9.09 -5.43 -4.17
N ALA A 48 -8.63 -4.23 -3.80
CA ALA A 48 -9.31 -2.99 -4.18
C ALA A 48 -9.33 -2.78 -5.71
N TRP A 49 -8.22 -3.06 -6.41
CA TRP A 49 -8.20 -3.03 -7.88
C TRP A 49 -9.06 -4.10 -8.53
N ASP A 50 -9.05 -5.33 -8.00
CA ASP A 50 -9.93 -6.40 -8.50
C ASP A 50 -11.41 -6.00 -8.37
N LYS A 51 -11.79 -5.38 -7.24
CA LYS A 51 -13.16 -4.86 -7.06
C LYS A 51 -13.46 -3.65 -7.96
N ALA A 52 -12.47 -2.79 -8.21
CA ALA A 52 -12.63 -1.66 -9.12
C ALA A 52 -12.89 -2.12 -10.56
N LEU A 53 -12.29 -3.23 -10.99
CA LEU A 53 -12.56 -3.86 -12.29
C LEU A 53 -14.01 -4.36 -12.40
N GLU A 54 -14.55 -4.96 -11.33
CA GLU A 54 -15.97 -5.35 -11.29
C GLU A 54 -16.90 -4.13 -11.44
N LEU A 55 -16.59 -3.04 -10.73
CA LEU A 55 -17.38 -1.80 -10.78
C LEU A 55 -17.26 -1.09 -12.13
N ALA A 56 -16.07 -1.09 -12.72
CA ALA A 56 -15.77 -0.46 -14.00
C ALA A 56 -16.70 -0.98 -15.12
N ALA A 57 -17.02 -2.28 -15.11
CA ALA A 57 -17.97 -2.88 -16.05
C ALA A 57 -19.38 -2.28 -15.93
N CYS A 58 -19.83 -1.92 -14.72
CA CYS A 58 -21.15 -1.33 -14.49
C CYS A 58 -21.22 0.15 -14.92
N TYR A 59 -20.10 0.87 -14.86
CA TYR A 59 -20.04 2.31 -15.12
C TYR A 59 -19.43 2.66 -16.49
N ASN A 60 -19.14 1.67 -17.33
CA ASN A 60 -18.48 1.84 -18.62
C ASN A 60 -17.15 2.62 -18.51
N VAL A 61 -16.40 2.36 -17.44
CA VAL A 61 -15.06 2.91 -17.21
C VAL A 61 -14.03 1.88 -17.64
N THR A 62 -12.98 2.29 -18.36
CA THR A 62 -11.88 1.39 -18.72
C THR A 62 -10.75 1.53 -17.72
N ILE A 63 -10.38 0.42 -17.07
CA ILE A 63 -9.19 0.33 -16.23
C ILE A 63 -8.20 -0.59 -16.95
N ASN A 64 -7.06 -0.06 -17.36
CA ASN A 64 -6.00 -0.84 -18.00
C ASN A 64 -5.16 -1.56 -16.93
N ASP A 65 -4.78 -2.81 -17.20
CA ASP A 65 -3.84 -3.57 -16.39
C ASP A 65 -2.52 -2.83 -16.16
N ASP A 66 -2.03 -2.06 -17.14
CA ASP A 66 -0.80 -1.26 -16.98
C ASP A 66 -0.93 -0.21 -15.86
N LEU A 67 -2.12 0.40 -15.72
CA LEU A 67 -2.42 1.34 -14.63
C LEU A 67 -2.42 0.60 -13.28
N ILE A 68 -3.00 -0.59 -13.22
CA ILE A 68 -3.04 -1.40 -12.00
C ILE A 68 -1.62 -1.83 -11.61
N GLN A 69 -0.81 -2.33 -12.56
CA GLN A 69 0.54 -2.78 -12.25
C GLN A 69 1.46 -1.62 -11.85
N SER A 70 1.42 -0.50 -12.57
CA SER A 70 2.23 0.67 -12.23
C SER A 70 1.90 1.23 -10.84
N THR A 71 0.62 1.24 -10.43
CA THR A 71 0.24 1.66 -9.08
C THR A 71 0.70 0.66 -8.01
N LEU A 72 0.54 -0.64 -8.25
CA LEU A 72 1.04 -1.69 -7.35
C LEU A 72 2.57 -1.68 -7.23
N ASP A 73 3.29 -1.34 -8.29
CA ASP A 73 4.76 -1.23 -8.28
C ASP A 73 5.25 -0.16 -7.29
N THR A 74 4.52 0.96 -7.14
CA THR A 74 4.87 1.97 -6.13
C THR A 74 4.86 1.40 -4.70
N TYR A 75 3.92 0.51 -4.39
CA TYR A 75 3.84 -0.17 -3.10
C TYR A 75 4.90 -1.28 -2.96
N ARG A 76 5.20 -2.01 -4.05
CA ARG A 76 6.25 -3.04 -4.08
C ARG A 76 7.63 -2.43 -3.84
N ASP A 77 7.94 -1.31 -4.50
CA ASP A 77 9.19 -0.56 -4.32
C ASP A 77 9.31 -0.01 -2.90
N TRP A 78 8.21 0.54 -2.37
CA TRP A 78 8.14 0.99 -0.99
C TRP A 78 8.38 -0.15 0.02
N LEU A 79 7.76 -1.31 -0.17
CA LEU A 79 7.96 -2.49 0.67
C LEU A 79 9.40 -3.01 0.57
N HIS A 80 9.95 -3.07 -0.64
CA HIS A 80 11.34 -3.45 -0.88
C HIS A 80 12.30 -2.52 -0.13
N ALA A 81 12.10 -1.21 -0.24
CA ALA A 81 12.89 -0.24 0.50
C ALA A 81 12.72 -0.45 2.01
N ARG A 82 11.51 -0.62 2.54
CA ARG A 82 11.29 -0.81 3.99
C ARG A 82 11.95 -2.07 4.54
N SER A 83 11.85 -3.16 3.78
CA SER A 83 12.41 -4.47 4.14
C SER A 83 13.91 -4.57 3.89
N THR A 84 14.55 -3.67 3.14
CA THR A 84 16.00 -3.71 2.92
C THR A 84 16.77 -3.39 4.21
N CYS A 85 17.61 -4.33 4.65
CA CYS A 85 18.44 -4.16 5.84
C CYS A 85 19.41 -2.97 5.67
N PRO A 86 19.43 -2.00 6.61
CA PRO A 86 20.33 -0.86 6.50
C PRO A 86 21.81 -1.26 6.59
N ASN A 87 22.12 -2.36 7.31
CA ASN A 87 23.48 -2.84 7.56
C ASN A 87 24.06 -3.65 6.39
N CYS A 88 23.41 -4.74 5.98
CA CYS A 88 23.95 -5.68 4.98
C CYS A 88 23.19 -5.72 3.64
N LYS A 89 22.14 -4.90 3.48
CA LYS A 89 21.29 -4.81 2.28
C LYS A 89 20.48 -6.07 1.92
N ALA A 90 20.59 -7.15 2.69
CA ALA A 90 19.69 -8.29 2.56
C ALA A 90 18.23 -7.91 2.89
N THR A 91 17.27 -8.65 2.35
CA THR A 91 15.85 -8.52 2.70
C THR A 91 15.60 -8.97 4.13
N GLY A 92 15.01 -8.09 4.92
CA GLY A 92 14.54 -8.34 6.28
C GLY A 92 13.11 -8.85 6.31
N LEU A 93 12.78 -9.51 7.41
CA LEU A 93 11.45 -9.98 7.72
C LEU A 93 10.80 -9.01 8.69
N GLN A 94 9.53 -8.67 8.43
CA GLN A 94 8.76 -7.91 9.39
C GLN A 94 8.41 -8.83 10.57
N VAL A 95 8.86 -8.45 11.77
CA VAL A 95 8.65 -9.23 13.00
C VAL A 95 7.56 -8.66 13.89
N LYS A 96 7.26 -7.36 13.76
CA LYS A 96 6.14 -6.66 14.42
C LYS A 96 5.68 -5.50 13.53
N LYS A 97 4.53 -4.87 13.82
CA LYS A 97 4.11 -3.63 13.14
C LYS A 97 5.26 -2.61 13.13
N ARG A 98 5.71 -2.24 11.93
CA ARG A 98 6.83 -1.31 11.67
C ARG A 98 8.21 -1.73 12.22
N VAL A 99 8.43 -3.01 12.54
CA VAL A 99 9.74 -3.51 13.00
C VAL A 99 10.18 -4.68 12.13
N TYR A 100 11.41 -4.59 11.64
CA TYR A 100 12.05 -5.57 10.80
C TYR A 100 13.29 -6.16 11.46
N SER A 101 13.60 -7.42 11.13
CA SER A 101 14.83 -8.09 11.52
C SER A 101 15.47 -8.76 10.31
N CYS A 102 16.79 -8.66 10.21
CA CYS A 102 17.56 -9.24 9.12
C CYS A 102 17.96 -10.69 9.44
N PRO A 103 17.56 -11.69 8.65
CA PRO A 103 18.00 -13.07 8.87
C PRO A 103 19.50 -13.27 8.61
N ALA A 104 20.13 -12.44 7.79
CA ALA A 104 21.54 -12.58 7.43
C ALA A 104 22.51 -12.02 8.47
N CYS A 105 22.23 -10.83 9.03
CA CYS A 105 23.14 -10.16 9.98
C CYS A 105 22.53 -9.91 11.37
N ARG A 106 21.28 -10.32 11.60
CA ARG A 106 20.51 -10.14 12.85
C ARG A 106 20.28 -8.68 13.28
N HIS A 107 20.61 -7.71 12.41
CA HIS A 107 20.28 -6.31 12.66
C HIS A 107 18.76 -6.12 12.64
N SER A 108 18.25 -5.32 13.57
CA SER A 108 16.82 -4.99 13.68
C SER A 108 16.61 -3.49 13.59
N TRP A 109 15.58 -3.07 12.85
CA TRP A 109 15.28 -1.66 12.63
C TRP A 109 13.78 -1.39 12.68
N LYS A 110 13.45 -0.18 13.10
CA LYS A 110 12.11 0.37 13.09
C LYS A 110 11.95 1.32 11.91
N VAL A 111 10.77 1.30 11.31
CA VAL A 111 10.38 2.18 10.19
C VAL A 111 9.25 3.13 10.61
N ASN A 112 9.17 4.30 9.99
CA ASN A 112 8.04 5.22 10.16
C ASN A 112 6.84 4.82 9.29
N GLU A 113 5.74 5.56 9.44
CA GLU A 113 4.59 5.53 8.52
C GLU A 113 4.97 6.28 7.23
N ALA A 114 5.72 5.62 6.36
CA ALA A 114 6.36 6.20 5.18
C ALA A 114 5.46 6.29 3.93
N ARG A 115 4.14 6.12 4.07
CA ARG A 115 3.20 6.27 2.95
C ARG A 115 2.97 7.74 2.59
N ILE A 116 3.01 8.61 3.59
CA ILE A 116 2.76 10.05 3.47
C ILE A 116 4.03 10.90 3.63
N CYS A 117 5.18 10.27 3.82
CA CYS A 117 6.46 10.95 4.05
C CYS A 117 7.65 10.06 3.68
N ALA A 118 8.84 10.67 3.58
CA ALA A 118 10.06 9.93 3.26
C ALA A 118 10.35 8.81 4.28
N LEU A 119 10.83 7.67 3.77
CA LEU A 119 11.21 6.52 4.59
C LEU A 119 12.37 6.85 5.53
N ARG A 120 12.15 6.66 6.83
CA ARG A 120 13.16 6.76 7.89
C ARG A 120 13.32 5.39 8.55
N ARG A 121 14.57 5.00 8.76
CA ARG A 121 14.95 3.77 9.46
C ARG A 121 15.76 4.13 10.70
N THR A 122 15.37 3.61 11.86
CA THR A 122 16.10 3.80 13.11
C THR A 122 16.43 2.44 13.73
N ALA A 123 17.47 2.36 14.54
CA ALA A 123 17.75 1.13 15.30
C ALA A 123 16.50 0.73 16.12
N ALA A 124 16.15 -0.55 16.11
CA ALA A 124 15.15 -1.08 17.02
C ALA A 124 15.82 -1.32 18.38
N LEU A 125 15.25 -0.74 19.44
CA LEU A 125 15.62 -1.04 20.83
C LEU A 125 15.20 -2.45 21.22
#